data_AF-A0AA37L9R7-F1
#
_entry.id   AF-A0AA37L9R7-F1
#
_cell.length_a   1.000
_cell.length_b   1.000
_cell.length_c   1.000
_cell.angle_alpha   90.00
_cell.angle_beta   90.00
_cell.angle_gamma   90.00
#
_symmetry.space_group_name_H-M   'P 1'
#
loop_
_entity.id
_entity.type
_entity.pdbx_description
1 polymer ?
#
loop_
_entity_poly.entity_id
_entity_poly.type
_entity_poly.pdbx_seq_one_letter_code
_entity_poly.pdbx_strand_id
1 'polypeptide(L)'
;MFPTFVRRAAEAAGSKLNVFNNPYRTKKVWPPNFTNLPPQSQLRFEKKYKRRLALVYARPRWNKAVKLAQLATVLGFLGWTFFFSELEFFGKQYRPSEEITNSAHFYNQIRKRFRGLFGVIDADKRYERRRDAPEAPAPAETTK
;
A
#
# COMPACT_ATOMS: atom_id res chain seq x y z
N MET A 1 8.38 -11.47 3.43
CA MET A 1 8.30 -10.79 4.76
C MET A 1 8.31 -11.76 5.94
N PHE A 2 8.07 -13.06 5.78
CA PHE A 2 8.14 -14.07 6.86
C PHE A 2 9.54 -14.32 7.47
N PRO A 3 10.67 -14.30 6.71
CA PRO A 3 11.99 -14.58 7.27
C PRO A 3 12.40 -13.62 8.40
N THR A 4 11.98 -12.36 8.29
CA THR A 4 12.25 -11.33 9.29
C THR A 4 11.44 -11.53 10.57
N PHE A 5 10.24 -12.11 10.49
CA PHE A 5 9.45 -12.42 11.68
C PHE A 5 10.04 -13.61 12.44
N VAL A 6 10.44 -14.68 11.74
CA VAL A 6 11.10 -15.85 12.35
C VAL A 6 12.41 -15.44 13.01
N ARG A 7 13.24 -14.65 12.33
CA ARG A 7 14.50 -14.12 12.89
C ARG A 7 14.27 -13.28 14.14
N ARG A 8 13.24 -12.42 14.14
CA ARG A 8 12.92 -11.55 15.29
C ARG A 8 12.32 -12.34 16.47
N ALA A 9 11.55 -13.39 16.19
CA ALA A 9 11.03 -14.29 17.22
C ALA A 9 12.17 -15.10 17.87
N ALA A 10 13.12 -15.58 17.07
CA ALA A 10 14.32 -16.27 17.57
C ALA A 10 15.25 -15.32 18.37
N GLU A 11 15.36 -14.05 17.98
CA GLU A 11 16.14 -13.04 18.71
C GLU A 11 15.53 -12.71 20.09
N ALA A 12 14.20 -12.80 20.23
CA ALA A 12 13.53 -12.67 21.53
C ALA A 12 13.76 -13.87 22.47
N ALA A 13 14.13 -15.03 21.93
CA ALA A 13 14.41 -16.26 22.69
C ALA A 13 15.86 -16.33 23.23
N GLY A 14 16.77 -15.47 22.75
CA GLY A 14 18.11 -15.34 23.33
C GLY A 14 18.07 -14.74 24.74
N SER A 15 18.99 -15.17 25.63
CA SER A 15 19.11 -14.60 26.97
C SER A 15 19.31 -13.09 26.90
N LYS A 16 18.37 -12.31 27.44
CA LYS A 16 18.48 -10.85 27.45
C LYS A 16 19.69 -10.47 28.31
N LEU A 17 20.73 -9.93 27.66
CA LEU A 17 21.90 -9.41 28.36
C LEU A 17 21.45 -8.26 29.26
N ASN A 18 21.54 -8.46 30.57
CA ASN A 18 21.27 -7.44 31.57
C ASN A 18 22.58 -6.73 31.97
N VAL A 19 22.51 -5.58 32.63
CA VAL A 19 23.68 -4.79 33.05
C VAL A 19 24.70 -5.65 33.83
N PHE A 20 24.19 -6.60 34.62
CA PHE A 20 24.99 -7.50 35.45
C PHE A 20 25.51 -8.75 34.72
N ASN A 21 24.84 -9.18 33.63
CA ASN A 21 25.13 -10.43 32.92
C ASN A 21 25.78 -10.22 31.53
N ASN A 22 26.08 -8.97 31.16
CA ASN A 22 26.64 -8.66 29.84
C ASN A 22 28.16 -8.96 29.81
N PRO A 23 28.64 -9.91 29.00
CA PRO A 23 30.08 -10.20 28.85
C PRO A 23 30.82 -9.05 28.15
N TYR A 24 30.12 -8.21 27.39
CA TYR A 24 30.69 -7.08 26.67
C TYR A 24 30.44 -5.77 27.43
N ARG A 25 31.29 -5.48 28.41
CA ARG A 25 31.23 -4.21 29.15
C ARG A 25 31.75 -3.05 28.32
N THR A 26 31.08 -1.91 28.39
CA THR A 26 31.48 -0.69 27.68
C THR A 26 32.74 -0.09 28.31
N LYS A 27 33.81 0.11 27.52
CA LYS A 27 35.05 0.77 27.98
C LYS A 27 34.84 2.22 28.42
N LYS A 28 33.79 2.88 27.92
CA LYS A 28 33.45 4.27 28.25
C LYS A 28 32.10 4.29 28.96
N VAL A 29 32.02 5.00 30.08
CA VAL A 29 30.78 5.22 30.81
C VAL A 29 29.89 6.15 29.99
N TRP A 30 28.63 5.75 29.82
CA TRP A 30 27.58 6.56 29.20
C TRP A 30 26.56 6.91 30.28
N PRO A 31 25.99 8.14 30.32
CA PRO A 31 26.24 9.29 29.45
C PRO A 31 27.53 10.06 29.81
N PRO A 32 28.20 10.69 28.82
CA PRO A 32 29.33 11.58 29.07
C PRO A 32 28.85 12.86 29.77
N ASN A 33 29.67 13.40 30.67
CA ASN A 33 29.40 14.68 31.34
C ASN A 33 29.52 15.83 30.33
N PHE A 34 28.40 16.28 29.76
CA PHE A 34 28.36 17.28 28.68
C PHE A 34 29.11 18.57 29.01
N THR A 35 29.06 19.02 30.28
CA THR A 35 29.72 20.24 30.76
C THR A 35 31.24 20.19 30.63
N ASN A 36 31.84 19.00 30.70
CA ASN A 36 33.29 18.82 30.70
C ASN A 36 33.86 18.56 29.28
N LEU A 37 33.01 18.56 28.25
CA LEU A 37 33.41 18.33 26.87
C LEU A 37 33.80 19.63 26.16
N PRO A 38 34.72 19.58 25.18
CA PRO A 38 35.00 20.74 24.35
C PRO A 38 33.76 21.14 23.53
N PRO A 39 33.53 22.45 23.29
CA PRO A 39 32.32 22.94 22.60
C PRO A 39 32.07 22.29 21.24
N GLN A 40 33.13 21.99 20.47
CA GLN A 40 33.00 21.30 19.19
C GLN A 40 32.36 19.91 19.34
N SER A 41 32.71 19.17 20.40
CA SER A 41 32.14 17.85 20.66
C SER A 41 30.69 17.94 21.13
N GLN A 42 30.36 18.94 21.97
CA GLN A 42 28.98 19.22 22.37
C GLN A 42 28.08 19.47 21.15
N LEU A 43 28.50 20.35 20.23
CA LEU A 43 27.77 20.63 18.99
C LEU A 43 27.56 19.39 18.12
N ARG A 44 28.55 18.49 18.05
CA ARG A 44 28.41 17.21 17.32
C ARG A 44 27.34 16.32 17.95
N PHE A 45 27.31 16.23 19.28
CA PHE A 45 26.29 15.45 19.99
C PHE A 45 24.90 16.05 19.84
N GLU A 46 24.77 17.37 19.94
CA GLU A 46 23.50 18.05 19.73
C GLU A 46 22.96 17.83 18.31
N LYS A 47 23.79 18.00 17.29
CA LYS A 47 23.41 17.71 15.90
C LYS A 47 22.96 16.25 15.74
N LYS A 48 23.69 15.31 16.32
CA LYS A 48 23.34 13.88 16.30
C LYS A 48 22.02 13.61 17.02
N TYR A 49 21.80 14.24 18.16
CA TYR A 49 20.56 14.13 18.94
C TYR A 49 19.36 14.67 18.17
N LYS A 50 19.45 15.88 17.61
CA LYS A 50 18.39 16.48 16.78
C LYS A 50 18.04 15.62 15.57
N ARG A 51 19.04 15.05 14.89
CA ARG A 51 18.81 14.10 13.78
C ARG A 51 18.06 12.85 14.24
N ARG A 52 18.45 12.28 15.38
CA ARG A 52 17.77 11.10 15.94
C ARG A 52 16.34 11.42 16.36
N LEU A 53 16.11 12.57 16.99
CA LEU A 53 14.76 13.03 17.30
C LEU A 53 13.91 13.19 16.04
N ALA A 54 14.44 13.81 14.98
CA ALA A 54 13.71 13.93 13.72
C ALA A 54 13.30 12.56 13.16
N LEU A 55 14.15 11.54 13.28
CA LEU A 55 13.83 10.16 12.88
C LEU A 55 12.82 9.49 13.82
N VAL A 56 12.89 9.72 15.13
CA VAL A 56 11.94 9.19 16.11
C VAL A 56 10.54 9.81 15.93
N TYR A 57 10.49 11.10 15.60
CA TYR A 57 9.25 11.82 15.33
C TYR A 57 8.76 11.66 13.90
N ALA A 58 9.60 11.17 12.98
CA ALA A 58 9.13 10.78 11.66
C ALA A 58 8.07 9.68 11.80
N ARG A 59 6.86 9.92 11.28
CA ARG A 59 5.75 8.97 11.25
C ARG A 59 5.47 8.52 9.81
N PRO A 60 6.36 7.72 9.19
CA PRO A 60 6.25 7.39 7.77
C PRO A 60 4.98 6.59 7.46
N ARG A 61 4.53 5.72 8.37
CA ARG A 61 3.31 4.93 8.21
C ARG A 61 2.05 5.81 8.25
N TRP A 62 2.01 6.78 9.17
CA TRP A 62 0.91 7.73 9.28
C TRP A 62 0.83 8.63 8.05
N ASN A 63 1.97 9.19 7.62
CA ASN A 63 2.03 10.02 6.41
C ASN A 63 1.56 9.23 5.17
N LYS A 64 1.92 7.94 5.07
CA LYS A 64 1.41 7.07 4.00
C LYS A 64 -0.10 6.87 4.10
N ALA A 65 -0.64 6.66 5.30
CA ALA A 65 -2.08 6.49 5.51
C ALA A 65 -2.86 7.76 5.12
N VAL A 66 -2.39 8.94 5.54
CA VAL A 66 -3.00 10.22 5.18
C VAL A 66 -2.98 10.44 3.67
N LYS A 67 -1.86 10.16 3.00
CA LYS A 67 -1.78 10.26 1.53
C LYS A 67 -2.74 9.31 0.82
N LEU A 68 -2.91 8.10 1.35
CA LEU A 68 -3.85 7.13 0.78
C LEU A 68 -5.30 7.57 1.00
N ALA A 69 -5.62 8.12 2.18
CA ALA A 69 -6.92 8.70 2.46
C ALA A 69 -7.21 9.89 1.53
N GLN A 70 -6.24 10.80 1.34
CA GLN A 70 -6.36 11.92 0.40
C GLN A 70 -6.64 11.44 -1.02
N LEU A 71 -5.91 10.42 -1.49
CA LEU A 71 -6.14 9.82 -2.81
C LEU A 71 -7.53 9.18 -2.91
N ALA A 72 -7.98 8.47 -1.88
CA ALA A 72 -9.31 7.89 -1.82
C ALA A 72 -10.41 8.98 -1.86
N THR A 73 -10.23 10.09 -1.13
CA THR A 73 -11.15 11.22 -1.15
C THR A 73 -11.22 11.86 -2.53
N VAL A 74 -10.08 12.09 -3.20
CA VAL A 74 -10.04 12.67 -4.55
C VAL A 74 -10.74 11.76 -5.56
N LEU A 75 -10.43 10.46 -5.54
CA LEU A 75 -11.08 9.49 -6.43
C LEU A 75 -12.57 9.34 -6.14
N GLY A 76 -12.96 9.34 -4.86
CA GLY A 76 -14.36 9.31 -4.45
C GLY A 76 -15.13 10.54 -4.92
N PHE A 77 -14.54 11.72 -4.77
CA PHE A 77 -15.11 12.98 -5.26
C PHE A 77 -15.23 12.97 -6.78
N LEU A 78 -14.19 12.59 -7.51
CA LEU A 78 -14.24 12.47 -8.96
C LEU A 78 -15.32 11.47 -9.40
N GLY A 79 -15.34 10.28 -8.82
CA GLY A 79 -16.38 9.28 -9.08
C GLY A 79 -17.78 9.83 -8.82
N TRP A 80 -18.00 10.47 -7.68
CA TRP A 80 -19.28 11.13 -7.39
C TRP A 80 -19.64 12.17 -8.46
N THR A 81 -18.72 13.05 -8.83
CA THR A 81 -18.98 14.09 -9.83
C THR A 81 -19.33 13.47 -11.20
N PHE A 82 -18.59 12.45 -11.65
CA PHE A 82 -18.86 11.81 -12.93
C PHE A 82 -20.19 11.05 -12.97
N PHE A 83 -20.69 10.56 -11.83
CA PHE A 83 -21.93 9.76 -11.81
C PHE A 83 -23.18 10.56 -11.42
N PHE A 84 -23.05 11.55 -10.54
CA PHE A 84 -24.19 12.20 -9.89
C PHE A 84 -24.27 13.71 -10.09
N SER A 85 -23.21 14.36 -10.59
CA SER A 85 -23.30 15.80 -10.83
C SER A 85 -23.69 16.11 -12.27
N GLU A 86 -24.74 16.92 -12.42
CA GLU A 86 -25.20 17.51 -13.67
C GLU A 86 -24.29 18.69 -14.03
N LEU A 87 -23.06 18.40 -14.44
CA LEU A 87 -22.07 19.43 -14.73
C LEU A 87 -22.32 20.02 -16.12
N GLU A 88 -22.90 21.21 -16.17
CA GLU A 88 -23.05 22.01 -17.39
C GLU A 88 -21.69 22.61 -17.80
N PHE A 89 -20.84 21.81 -18.42
CA PHE A 89 -19.49 22.26 -18.79
C PHE A 89 -19.46 23.25 -19.97
N PHE A 90 -20.43 23.21 -20.89
CA PHE A 90 -20.45 24.06 -22.10
C PHE A 90 -21.89 24.35 -22.60
N GLY A 91 -22.82 24.67 -21.69
CA GLY A 91 -24.22 24.98 -22.06
C GLY A 91 -25.02 23.79 -22.60
N LYS A 92 -24.50 22.57 -22.47
CA LYS A 92 -25.19 21.31 -22.74
C LYS A 92 -25.35 20.56 -21.43
N GLN A 93 -26.58 20.16 -21.09
CA GLN A 93 -26.84 19.31 -19.94
C GLN A 93 -26.27 17.92 -20.21
N TYR A 94 -25.17 17.57 -19.55
CA TYR A 94 -24.57 16.25 -19.66
C TYR A 94 -25.22 15.32 -18.64
N ARG A 95 -25.88 14.25 -19.11
CA ARG A 95 -26.35 13.13 -18.30
C ARG A 95 -25.42 11.93 -18.52
N PRO A 96 -24.41 11.71 -17.65
CA PRO A 96 -23.47 10.61 -17.80
C PRO A 96 -24.16 9.24 -17.82
N SER A 97 -25.26 9.06 -17.07
CA SER A 97 -25.91 7.75 -16.89
C SER A 97 -26.47 7.15 -18.19
N GLU A 98 -27.05 7.97 -19.07
CA GLU A 98 -27.71 7.49 -20.30
C GLU A 98 -26.66 7.07 -21.36
N GLU A 99 -25.56 7.81 -21.47
CA GLU A 99 -24.45 7.50 -22.38
C GLU A 99 -23.49 6.44 -21.85
N ILE A 100 -23.35 6.25 -20.53
CA ILE A 100 -22.53 5.17 -19.94
C ILE A 100 -23.13 3.79 -20.24
N THR A 101 -24.46 3.67 -20.33
CA THR A 101 -25.14 2.45 -20.81
C THR A 101 -24.84 2.16 -22.28
N ASN A 102 -24.80 3.17 -23.15
CA ASN A 102 -24.53 3.01 -24.59
C ASN A 102 -23.02 2.88 -24.90
N SER A 103 -22.16 3.52 -24.10
CA SER A 103 -20.69 3.41 -24.17
C SER A 103 -20.12 2.29 -23.28
N ALA A 104 -20.99 1.43 -22.74
CA ALA A 104 -20.65 0.25 -21.92
C ALA A 104 -19.68 -0.72 -22.62
N HIS A 105 -19.45 -0.57 -23.93
CA HIS A 105 -18.34 -1.21 -24.64
C HIS A 105 -16.98 -0.93 -24.01
N PHE A 106 -16.70 0.31 -23.59
CA PHE A 106 -15.41 0.70 -23.01
C PHE A 106 -15.20 0.09 -21.61
N TYR A 107 -16.23 0.15 -20.76
CA TYR A 107 -16.20 -0.46 -19.42
C TYR A 107 -16.08 -1.98 -19.48
N ASN A 108 -16.79 -2.65 -20.41
CA ASN A 108 -16.64 -4.08 -20.63
C ASN A 108 -15.25 -4.45 -21.17
N GLN A 109 -14.64 -3.60 -21.99
CA GLN A 109 -13.29 -3.81 -22.52
C GLN A 109 -12.19 -3.63 -21.46
N ILE A 110 -12.33 -2.63 -20.59
CA ILE A 110 -11.45 -2.44 -19.43
C ILE A 110 -11.60 -3.61 -18.46
N ARG A 111 -12.82 -4.05 -18.15
CA ARG A 111 -13.07 -5.21 -17.28
C ARG A 111 -12.47 -6.50 -17.85
N LYS A 112 -12.58 -6.74 -19.15
CA LYS A 112 -11.96 -7.88 -19.84
C LYS A 112 -10.43 -7.82 -19.81
N ARG A 113 -9.83 -6.63 -20.03
CA ARG A 113 -8.38 -6.44 -19.95
C ARG A 113 -7.85 -6.58 -18.53
N PHE A 114 -8.51 -6.01 -17.52
CA PHE A 114 -8.15 -6.21 -16.11
C PHE A 114 -8.33 -7.67 -15.69
N ARG A 115 -9.41 -8.35 -16.07
CA ARG A 115 -9.58 -9.79 -15.83
C ARG A 115 -8.51 -10.64 -16.52
N GLY A 116 -8.08 -10.27 -17.74
CA GLY A 116 -7.02 -10.97 -18.46
C GLY A 116 -5.63 -10.74 -17.85
N LEU A 117 -5.34 -9.52 -17.37
CA LEU A 117 -4.05 -9.17 -16.75
C LEU A 117 -3.90 -9.74 -15.33
N PHE A 118 -5.01 -9.91 -14.59
CA PHE A 118 -5.07 -10.55 -13.27
C PHE A 118 -5.62 -12.00 -13.32
N GLY A 119 -5.53 -12.64 -14.49
CA GLY A 119 -6.20 -13.90 -14.84
C GLY A 119 -5.70 -15.18 -14.13
N VAL A 120 -5.78 -15.22 -12.80
CA VAL A 120 -5.56 -16.43 -11.98
C VAL A 120 -6.91 -17.05 -11.54
N ILE A 121 -8.06 -16.42 -11.84
CA ILE A 121 -9.37 -16.81 -11.26
C ILE A 121 -10.51 -16.85 -12.30
N ASP A 122 -10.25 -17.21 -13.55
CA ASP A 122 -11.35 -17.65 -14.43
C ASP A 122 -11.46 -19.18 -14.33
N ALA A 123 -12.46 -19.66 -13.58
CA ALA A 123 -12.74 -21.09 -13.40
C ALA A 123 -13.07 -21.77 -14.74
N ASP A 124 -13.72 -21.05 -15.65
CA ASP A 124 -14.21 -21.59 -16.92
C ASP A 124 -13.08 -21.73 -17.96
N LYS A 125 -12.06 -20.88 -17.90
CA LYS A 125 -10.90 -20.92 -18.84
C LYS A 125 -9.74 -21.80 -18.36
N ARG A 126 -9.86 -22.46 -17.20
CA ARG A 126 -8.84 -23.41 -16.71
C ARG A 126 -8.70 -24.63 -17.62
N TYR A 127 -9.76 -24.97 -18.34
CA TYR A 127 -9.86 -26.18 -19.15
C TYR A 127 -9.50 -25.95 -20.63
N GLU A 128 -9.49 -24.71 -21.11
CA GLU A 128 -9.14 -24.36 -22.50
C GLU A 128 -7.65 -24.57 -22.85
N ARG A 129 -6.77 -24.92 -21.88
CA ARG A 129 -5.33 -25.17 -22.12
C ARG A 129 -4.95 -26.63 -22.39
N ARG A 130 -5.90 -27.57 -22.38
CA ARG A 130 -5.64 -28.97 -22.74
C ARG A 130 -6.22 -29.27 -24.12
N ARG A 131 -5.45 -29.95 -24.97
CA ARG A 131 -5.91 -30.41 -26.30
C ARG A 131 -7.08 -31.40 -26.24
N ASP A 132 -7.39 -31.94 -25.05
CA ASP A 132 -8.29 -33.06 -24.85
C ASP A 132 -9.60 -32.68 -24.12
N ALA A 133 -9.91 -31.38 -24.00
CA ALA A 133 -11.11 -30.93 -23.29
C ALA A 133 -12.38 -31.10 -24.17
N PRO A 134 -13.49 -31.66 -23.63
CA PRO A 134 -14.76 -31.78 -24.36
C PRO A 134 -15.37 -30.39 -24.66
N GLU A 135 -16.00 -30.26 -25.82
CA GLU A 135 -16.62 -29.01 -26.29
C GLU A 135 -17.78 -28.61 -25.36
N ALA A 136 -17.85 -27.32 -25.02
CA ALA A 136 -18.86 -26.82 -24.10
C ALA A 136 -20.27 -26.96 -24.72
N PRO A 137 -21.30 -27.33 -23.92
CA PRO A 137 -22.66 -27.40 -24.44
C PRO A 137 -23.12 -26.02 -24.91
N ALA A 138 -23.72 -25.97 -26.11
CA ALA A 138 -24.23 -24.74 -26.70
C ALA A 138 -25.23 -24.04 -25.76
N PRO A 139 -25.21 -22.70 -25.65
CA PRO A 139 -26.15 -21.98 -24.81
C PRO A 139 -27.57 -22.23 -25.32
N ALA A 140 -28.46 -22.66 -24.41
CA ALA A 140 -29.85 -22.93 -24.72
C ALA A 140 -30.51 -21.69 -25.36
N GLU A 141 -31.07 -21.89 -26.56
CA GLU A 141 -31.84 -20.88 -27.27
C GLU A 141 -33.05 -20.47 -26.42
N THR A 142 -33.01 -19.26 -25.86
CA THR A 142 -34.19 -18.65 -25.26
C THR A 142 -35.14 -18.26 -26.39
N THR A 143 -36.11 -19.11 -26.68
CA THR A 143 -37.22 -18.82 -27.58
C THR A 143 -38.14 -17.76 -26.96
N LYS A 144 -38.17 -16.60 -27.62
CA LYS A 144 -39.18 -15.52 -27.70
C LYS A 144 -39.94 -15.12 -26.43
#